data_AF-A0A957Z123-F1
#
_entry.id   AF-A0A957Z123-F1
#
_cell.length_a   1.000
_cell.length_b   1.000
_cell.length_c   1.000
_cell.angle_alpha   90.00
_cell.angle_beta   90.00
_cell.angle_gamma   90.00
#
_symmetry.space_group_name_H-M   'P 1'
#
loop_
_entity.id
_entity.type
_entity.pdbx_description
1 polymer ?
#
loop_
_entity_poly.entity_id
_entity_poly.type
_entity_poly.pdbx_seq_one_letter_code
_entity_poly.pdbx_strand_id
1 'polypeptide(L)'
;MQQKHLSFILALLSLIVLAACQPLVAPPAGGDGPMAAAQTLILATTTSTQDSGLLDVILPVFEEEANANVDVIAVGTGQALTLGEDGNADVLLVHARA
;
A
#
# COMPACT_ATOMS: atom_id res chain seq x y z
N MET A 1 -32.98 12.12 47.82
CA MET A 1 -31.70 11.52 47.36
C MET A 1 -31.82 10.92 45.95
N GLN A 2 -32.95 10.27 45.64
CA GLN A 2 -33.26 9.63 44.34
C GLN A 2 -33.19 10.56 43.09
N GLN A 3 -33.67 11.82 43.15
CA GLN A 3 -33.64 12.74 42.00
C GLN A 3 -32.22 13.16 41.55
N LYS A 4 -31.26 13.17 42.49
CA LYS A 4 -29.85 13.52 42.23
C LYS A 4 -29.17 12.42 41.40
N HIS A 5 -29.45 11.17 41.77
CA HIS A 5 -28.93 9.99 41.08
C HIS A 5 -29.57 9.82 39.71
N LEU A 6 -30.87 10.08 39.57
CA LEU A 6 -31.56 10.03 38.27
C LEU A 6 -31.01 11.08 37.29
N SER A 7 -30.69 12.29 37.76
CA SER A 7 -30.06 13.34 36.93
C SER A 7 -28.62 12.99 36.54
N PHE A 8 -27.86 12.38 37.46
CA PHE A 8 -26.51 11.89 37.17
C PHE A 8 -26.51 10.75 36.16
N ILE A 9 -27.46 9.82 36.27
CA ILE A 9 -27.62 8.70 35.34
C ILE A 9 -28.04 9.22 33.97
N LEU A 10 -28.96 10.18 33.89
CA LEU A 10 -29.40 10.76 32.61
C LEU A 10 -28.28 11.56 31.92
N ALA A 11 -27.46 12.29 32.69
CA ALA A 11 -26.30 13.01 32.19
C ALA A 11 -25.16 12.07 31.75
N LEU A 12 -24.95 10.96 32.47
CA LEU A 12 -23.97 9.95 32.08
C LEU A 12 -24.42 9.20 30.81
N LEU A 13 -25.71 8.91 30.69
CA LEU A 13 -26.29 8.27 29.51
C LEU A 13 -26.21 9.20 28.28
N SER A 14 -26.46 10.50 28.43
CA SER A 14 -26.35 11.46 27.32
C SER A 14 -24.91 11.67 26.87
N LEU A 15 -23.94 11.63 27.79
CA LEU A 15 -22.51 11.70 27.47
C LEU A 15 -22.02 10.48 26.69
N ILE A 16 -22.52 9.28 27.01
CA ILE A 16 -22.22 8.04 26.29
C ILE A 16 -22.81 8.08 24.87
N VAL A 17 -24.02 8.61 24.70
CA VAL A 17 -24.67 8.76 23.38
C VAL A 17 -23.91 9.75 22.50
N LEU A 18 -23.36 10.83 23.07
CA LEU A 18 -22.54 11.80 22.32
C LEU A 18 -21.18 11.21 21.88
N ALA A 19 -20.59 10.34 22.68
CA ALA A 19 -19.34 9.64 22.35
C ALA A 19 -19.51 8.57 21.25
N ALA A 20 -20.73 8.07 21.03
CA ALA A 20 -21.02 7.07 19.98
C ALA A 20 -21.35 7.69 18.61
N CYS A 21 -21.54 9.01 18.52
CA CYS A 21 -21.80 9.75 17.29
C CYS A 21 -20.53 10.32 16.64
N GLN A 22 -19.38 9.68 16.83
CA GLN A 22 -18.22 10.02 16.00
C GLN A 22 -18.52 9.52 14.58
N PRO A 23 -18.49 10.40 13.56
CA PRO A 23 -18.59 9.92 12.19
C PRO A 23 -17.43 8.97 11.96
N LEU A 24 -17.73 7.74 11.54
CA LEU A 24 -16.77 6.87 10.88
C LEU A 24 -16.39 7.59 9.58
N VAL A 25 -15.46 8.54 9.68
CA VAL A 25 -14.83 9.15 8.52
C VAL A 25 -14.10 8.00 7.85
N ALA A 26 -14.72 7.45 6.80
CA ALA A 26 -14.02 6.56 5.89
C ALA A 26 -12.77 7.32 5.41
N PRO A 27 -11.58 6.70 5.44
CA PRO A 27 -10.38 7.36 4.96
C PRO A 27 -10.65 7.87 3.53
N PRO A 28 -10.29 9.12 3.21
CA PRO A 28 -10.43 9.61 1.85
C PRO A 28 -9.69 8.64 0.93
N ALA A 29 -10.37 8.16 -0.12
CA ALA A 29 -9.78 7.36 -1.18
C ALA A 29 -8.90 8.24 -2.10
N GLY A 30 -8.09 9.11 -1.49
CA GLY A 30 -7.23 10.12 -2.10
C GLY A 30 -6.28 10.60 -1.02
N GLY A 31 -5.01 10.24 -1.16
CA GLY A 31 -3.99 10.42 -0.14
C GLY A 31 -3.59 11.89 0.02
N ASP A 32 -4.04 12.49 1.12
CA ASP A 32 -3.42 13.67 1.75
C ASP A 32 -3.19 13.38 3.25
N GLY A 33 -2.88 12.13 3.58
CA GLY A 33 -2.33 11.75 4.89
C GLY A 33 -0.83 12.04 4.93
N PRO A 34 -0.17 12.01 6.12
CA PRO A 34 1.28 12.08 6.19
C PRO A 34 1.87 11.05 5.20
N MET A 35 2.67 11.55 4.25
CA MET A 35 3.24 10.77 3.17
C MET A 35 3.89 9.52 3.77
N ALA A 36 3.24 8.37 3.59
CA ALA A 36 3.77 7.12 4.09
C ALA A 36 5.15 6.92 3.48
N ALA A 37 6.09 6.39 4.26
CA ALA A 37 7.42 6.09 3.73
C ALA A 37 7.30 5.27 2.44
N ALA A 38 8.10 5.62 1.44
CA ALA A 38 8.07 4.95 0.15
C ALA A 38 8.27 3.45 0.33
N GLN A 39 7.37 2.66 -0.26
CA GLN A 39 7.46 1.20 -0.19
C GLN A 39 8.49 0.71 -1.19
N THR A 40 9.29 -0.30 -0.84
CA THR A 40 10.19 -0.95 -1.79
C THR A 40 9.48 -2.15 -2.42
N LEU A 41 9.52 -2.23 -3.75
CA LEU A 41 8.99 -3.33 -4.55
C LEU A 41 10.15 -4.09 -5.20
N ILE A 42 10.07 -5.42 -5.22
CA ILE A 42 11.01 -6.27 -5.95
C ILE A 42 10.43 -6.60 -7.32
N LEU A 43 11.09 -6.12 -8.37
CA LEU A 43 10.76 -6.41 -9.77
C LEU A 43 11.68 -7.51 -10.29
N ALA A 44 11.13 -8.70 -10.57
CA ALA A 44 11.86 -9.72 -11.32
C ALA A 44 11.58 -9.59 -12.83
N THR A 45 12.66 -9.52 -13.61
CA THR A 45 12.61 -9.29 -15.06
C THR A 45 13.70 -10.07 -15.80
N THR A 46 13.75 -9.89 -17.12
CA THR A 46 14.77 -10.51 -17.97
C THR A 46 15.99 -9.61 -18.17
N THR A 47 17.17 -10.21 -18.31
CA THR A 47 18.41 -9.47 -18.62
C THR A 47 18.27 -8.66 -19.91
N SER A 48 17.60 -9.21 -20.94
CA SER A 48 17.33 -8.47 -22.19
C SER A 48 16.50 -7.20 -21.98
N THR A 49 15.62 -7.18 -20.98
CA THR A 49 14.82 -5.98 -20.65
C THR A 49 15.68 -4.96 -19.92
N GLN A 50 16.49 -5.39 -18.94
CA GLN A 50 17.41 -4.50 -18.22
C GLN A 50 18.44 -3.88 -19.18
N ASP A 51 19.07 -4.70 -20.01
CA ASP A 51 20.13 -4.29 -20.94
C ASP A 51 19.62 -3.36 -22.06
N SER A 52 18.30 -3.34 -22.30
CA SER A 52 17.70 -2.42 -23.27
C SER A 52 17.70 -0.96 -22.81
N GLY A 53 17.89 -0.71 -21.50
CA GLY A 53 17.76 0.61 -20.89
C GLY A 53 16.31 1.08 -20.70
N LEU A 54 15.31 0.22 -20.98
CA LEU A 54 13.90 0.56 -20.79
C LEU A 54 13.60 0.99 -19.33
N LEU A 55 14.13 0.24 -18.37
CA LEU A 55 13.85 0.43 -16.94
C LEU A 55 14.41 1.76 -16.43
N ASP A 56 15.54 2.21 -16.96
CA ASP A 56 16.16 3.48 -16.59
C ASP A 56 15.27 4.69 -16.96
N VAL A 57 14.35 4.50 -17.92
CA VAL A 57 13.42 5.53 -18.37
C VAL A 57 12.09 5.48 -17.60
N ILE A 58 11.54 4.27 -17.39
CA ILE A 58 10.18 4.14 -16.84
C ILE A 58 10.15 4.12 -15.32
N LEU A 59 11.18 3.56 -14.65
CA LEU A 59 11.19 3.43 -13.20
C LEU A 59 11.22 4.79 -12.48
N PRO A 60 12.02 5.80 -12.90
CA PRO A 60 12.01 7.09 -12.20
C PRO A 60 10.64 7.76 -12.17
N VAL A 61 9.89 7.67 -13.28
CA VAL A 61 8.53 8.23 -13.36
C VAL A 61 7.58 7.43 -12.47
N PHE A 62 7.68 6.11 -12.51
CA PHE A 62 6.85 5.24 -11.66
C PHE A 62 7.15 5.43 -10.17
N GLU A 63 8.40 5.57 -9.77
CA GLU A 63 8.80 5.75 -8.37
C GLU A 63 8.27 7.07 -7.79
N GLU A 64 8.30 8.14 -8.59
CA GLU A 64 7.75 9.46 -8.23
C GLU A 64 6.23 9.44 -8.08
N GLU A 65 5.50 8.92 -9.08
CA GLU A 65 4.03 8.83 -9.04
C GLU A 65 3.54 7.79 -8.02
N ALA A 66 4.30 6.70 -7.90
CA ALA A 66 4.21 5.57 -7.00
C ALA A 66 4.29 5.91 -5.51
N ASN A 67 5.13 6.89 -5.18
CA ASN A 67 5.81 6.97 -3.89
C ASN A 67 6.35 5.59 -3.46
N ALA A 68 7.12 4.96 -4.36
CA ALA A 68 7.69 3.63 -4.19
C ALA A 68 9.14 3.61 -4.73
N ASN A 69 9.96 2.68 -4.25
CA ASN A 69 11.27 2.35 -4.82
C ASN A 69 11.19 0.97 -5.47
N VAL A 70 11.94 0.73 -6.55
CA VAL A 70 11.93 -0.54 -7.27
C VAL A 70 13.33 -1.16 -7.31
N ASP A 71 13.48 -2.30 -6.63
CA ASP A 71 14.67 -3.13 -6.69
C ASP A 71 14.53 -4.15 -7.83
N VAL A 72 15.46 -4.10 -8.79
CA VAL A 72 15.38 -4.95 -9.99
C VAL A 72 16.25 -6.21 -9.86
N ILE A 73 15.65 -7.37 -10.11
CA ILE A 73 16.33 -8.66 -10.26
C ILE A 73 16.23 -9.11 -11.72
N ALA A 74 17.31 -8.91 -12.48
CA ALA A 74 17.38 -9.30 -13.88
C ALA A 74 17.97 -10.72 -14.02
N VAL A 75 17.14 -11.68 -14.41
CA VAL A 75 17.50 -13.11 -14.53
C VAL A 75 16.86 -13.74 -15.79
N GLY A 76 17.09 -15.02 -16.07
CA GLY A 76 16.36 -15.70 -17.15
C GLY A 76 14.86 -15.81 -16.86
N THR A 77 14.01 -15.87 -17.89
CA THR A 77 12.54 -15.89 -17.72
C THR A 77 12.04 -16.99 -16.78
N GLY A 78 12.59 -18.20 -16.88
CA GLY A 78 12.21 -19.30 -15.97
C GLY A 78 12.52 -18.99 -14.51
N GLN A 79 13.68 -18.39 -14.24
CA GLN A 79 14.07 -17.99 -12.89
C GLN A 79 13.21 -16.82 -12.36
N ALA A 80 12.87 -15.86 -13.23
CA ALA A 80 11.97 -14.76 -12.85
C ALA A 80 10.57 -15.28 -12.47
N LEU A 81 10.05 -16.28 -13.20
CA LEU A 81 8.79 -16.92 -12.87
C LEU A 81 8.87 -17.68 -11.54
N THR A 82 9.92 -18.46 -11.30
CA THR A 82 10.13 -19.15 -10.02
C THR A 82 10.21 -18.17 -8.84
N LEU A 83 10.88 -17.03 -9.00
CA LEU A 83 10.90 -15.98 -7.96
C LEU A 83 9.49 -15.47 -7.63
N GLY A 84 8.63 -15.31 -8.63
CA GLY A 84 7.23 -14.94 -8.42
C GLY A 84 6.40 -16.05 -7.79
N GLU A 85 6.58 -17.31 -8.21
CA GLU A 85 5.91 -18.48 -7.63
C GLU A 85 6.24 -18.66 -6.14
N ASP A 86 7.50 -18.43 -5.76
CA ASP A 86 7.98 -18.51 -4.39
C ASP A 86 7.59 -17.30 -3.52
N GLY A 87 7.01 -16.25 -4.13
CA GLY A 87 6.68 -14.99 -3.44
C GLY A 87 7.89 -14.13 -3.08
N ASN A 88 9.03 -14.35 -3.75
CA ASN A 88 10.26 -13.59 -3.57
C ASN A 88 10.32 -12.31 -4.44
N ALA A 89 9.35 -12.12 -5.34
CA ALA A 89 9.19 -10.92 -6.16
C ALA A 89 7.75 -10.40 -6.05
N ASP A 90 7.59 -9.09 -5.99
CA ASP A 90 6.28 -8.43 -5.93
C ASP A 90 5.68 -8.23 -7.32
N VAL A 91 6.53 -8.00 -8.32
CA VAL A 91 6.15 -7.70 -9.70
C VAL A 91 6.99 -8.52 -10.67
N LEU A 92 6.36 -9.02 -11.73
CA LEU A 92 7.04 -9.69 -12.84
C LEU A 92 6.90 -8.88 -14.13
N LEU A 93 8.02 -8.65 -14.83
CA LEU A 93 8.04 -8.12 -16.18
C LEU A 93 8.83 -9.06 -17.09
N VAL A 94 8.13 -10.01 -17.72
CA VAL A 94 8.74 -11.01 -18.60
C VAL A 94 8.06 -11.04 -19.96
N HIS A 95 8.85 -11.39 -20.97
CA HIS A 95 8.38 -11.77 -22.29
C HIS A 95 8.75 -13.23 -22.53
N ALA A 96 7.75 -14.11 -22.51
CA ALA A 96 7.91 -15.50 -22.89
C ALA A 96 6.70 -15.95 -23.70
N ARG A 97 6.94 -16.84 -24.67
CA ARG A 97 5.86 -17.53 -25.38
C ARG A 97 5.20 -18.53 -24.44
N ALA A 98 3.87 -18.60 -24.52
CA ALA A 98 3.07 -19.67 -23.95
C ALA A 98 3.26 -20.98 -24.73
#